data_AF-A0A841BEE6-F1
#
_entry.id   AF-A0A841BEE6-F1
#
_cell.length_a   1.000
_cell.length_b   1.000
_cell.length_c   1.000
_cell.angle_alpha   90.00
_cell.angle_beta   90.00
_cell.angle_gamma   90.00
#
_symmetry.space_group_name_H-M   'P 1'
#
loop_
_entity.id
_entity.type
_entity.pdbx_description
1 polymer ?
#
loop_
_entity_poly.entity_id
_entity_poly.type
_entity_poly.pdbx_seq_one_letter_code
_entity_poly.pdbx_strand_id
1 'polypeptide(L)'
;MRMTPSAPLRARRVTTAMVHDYRREVGQILTAYRTAAGLTQQELATLTSYSRSTVAGTETGKQSAALGFWQAADRVLHAGGVLHKAAIHLIDIARALAAQTARDQAAASLLTHCTHPGHCECAIVVAHWTARELRALREALRLNYLQYAELIGVPVPAAVAWEQPAAPRPPLAVQITLDRTLSHAAAEARARFRLLLRADPSTA
;
A
#
# COMPACT_ATOMS: atom_id res chain seq x y z
N MET A 1 7.74 47.94 -2.92
CA MET A 1 6.46 47.20 -3.06
C MET A 1 6.81 45.74 -3.30
N ARG A 2 6.32 44.82 -2.46
CA ARG A 2 6.89 43.48 -2.23
C ARG A 2 6.58 42.52 -3.39
N MET A 3 7.62 41.87 -3.91
CA MET A 3 7.47 40.62 -4.68
C MET A 3 6.94 39.55 -3.73
N THR A 4 5.76 39.01 -4.00
CA THR A 4 5.28 37.78 -3.37
C THR A 4 6.07 36.60 -3.94
N PRO A 5 6.70 35.75 -3.12
CA PRO A 5 7.30 34.53 -3.63
C PRO A 5 6.19 33.58 -4.06
N SER A 6 6.29 33.14 -5.31
CA SER A 6 5.47 32.10 -5.91
C SER A 6 5.46 30.87 -4.99
N ALA A 7 4.26 30.41 -4.63
CA ALA A 7 4.06 29.22 -3.83
C ALA A 7 4.76 28.03 -4.50
N PRO A 8 5.45 27.15 -3.74
CA PRO A 8 6.11 25.99 -4.32
C PRO A 8 5.08 25.14 -5.07
N LEU A 9 5.38 24.85 -6.34
CA LEU A 9 4.60 23.95 -7.20
C LEU A 9 4.31 22.68 -6.41
N ARG A 10 3.03 22.48 -6.06
CA ARG A 10 2.57 21.28 -5.36
C ARG A 10 3.04 20.08 -6.17
N ALA A 11 3.85 19.21 -5.57
CA ALA A 11 4.14 17.89 -6.11
C ALA A 11 2.81 17.23 -6.48
N ARG A 12 2.55 17.12 -7.79
CA ARG A 12 1.29 16.61 -8.31
C ARG A 12 1.11 15.18 -7.80
N ARG A 13 0.03 14.92 -7.05
CA ARG A 13 -0.25 13.60 -6.49
C ARG A 13 -0.26 12.57 -7.62
N VAL A 14 0.36 11.42 -7.36
CA VAL A 14 0.33 10.27 -8.27
C VAL A 14 -0.91 9.47 -7.93
N THR A 15 -1.67 9.05 -8.95
CA THR A 15 -2.86 8.22 -8.76
C THR A 15 -2.64 6.81 -9.28
N THR A 16 -3.44 5.85 -8.79
CA THR A 16 -3.45 4.47 -9.32
C THR A 16 -3.77 4.43 -10.81
N ALA A 17 -4.68 5.31 -11.27
CA ALA A 17 -5.01 5.43 -12.69
C ALA A 17 -3.80 5.86 -13.52
N MET A 18 -3.03 6.86 -13.07
CA MET A 18 -1.81 7.30 -13.76
C MET A 18 -0.77 6.18 -13.89
N VAL A 19 -0.58 5.36 -12.85
CA VAL A 19 0.33 4.20 -12.92
C VAL A 19 -0.17 3.16 -13.93
N HIS A 20 -1.47 2.89 -13.96
CA HIS A 20 -2.07 1.94 -14.90
C HIS A 20 -1.99 2.42 -16.35
N ASP A 21 -2.29 3.71 -16.59
CA ASP A 21 -2.23 4.32 -17.91
C ASP A 21 -0.80 4.33 -18.44
N TYR A 22 0.17 4.75 -17.60
CA TYR A 22 1.57 4.73 -17.98
C TYR A 22 2.08 3.31 -18.23
N ARG A 23 1.69 2.33 -17.40
CA ARG A 23 2.05 0.93 -17.64
C ARG A 23 1.52 0.41 -18.98
N ARG A 24 0.28 0.78 -19.35
CA ARG A 24 -0.30 0.43 -20.65
C ARG A 24 0.49 1.08 -21.79
N GLU A 25 0.86 2.35 -21.65
CA GLU A 25 1.67 3.07 -22.64
C GLU A 25 3.05 2.40 -22.83
N VAL A 26 3.76 2.08 -21.74
CA VAL A 26 5.05 1.37 -21.81
C VAL A 26 4.90 -0.02 -22.47
N GLY A 27 3.80 -0.73 -22.19
CA GLY A 27 3.46 -1.99 -22.87
C GLY A 27 3.23 -1.82 -24.38
N GLN A 28 2.56 -0.75 -24.80
CA GLN A 28 2.36 -0.43 -26.21
C GLN A 28 3.67 -0.05 -26.92
N ILE A 29 4.56 0.68 -26.26
CA ILE A 29 5.89 1.00 -26.78
C ILE A 29 6.67 -0.31 -27.03
N LEU A 30 6.65 -1.25 -26.08
CA LEU A 30 7.26 -2.57 -26.26
C LEU A 30 6.70 -3.31 -27.48
N THR A 31 5.37 -3.32 -27.63
CA THR A 31 4.71 -3.92 -28.80
C THR A 31 5.19 -3.29 -30.10
N ALA A 32 5.27 -1.95 -30.16
CA ALA A 32 5.71 -1.24 -31.35
C ALA A 32 7.15 -1.62 -31.75
N TYR A 33 8.09 -1.61 -30.80
CA TYR A 33 9.47 -2.05 -31.05
C TYR A 33 9.55 -3.51 -31.50
N ARG A 34 8.80 -4.40 -30.85
CA ARG A 34 8.75 -5.81 -31.22
C ARG A 34 8.24 -6.00 -32.66
N THR A 35 7.16 -5.31 -33.03
CA THR A 35 6.60 -5.41 -34.38
C THR A 35 7.51 -4.80 -35.43
N ALA A 36 8.20 -3.70 -35.12
CA ALA A 36 9.16 -3.09 -36.03
C ALA A 36 10.39 -3.98 -36.27
N ALA A 37 10.77 -4.78 -35.27
CA ALA A 37 11.82 -5.80 -35.39
C ALA A 37 11.34 -7.09 -36.08
N GLY A 38 10.05 -7.19 -36.47
CA GLY A 38 9.48 -8.37 -37.12
C GLY A 38 9.35 -9.61 -36.21
N LEU A 39 9.48 -9.44 -34.88
CA LEU A 39 9.46 -10.55 -33.94
C LEU A 39 8.04 -10.87 -33.45
N THR A 40 7.74 -12.13 -33.22
CA THR A 40 6.57 -12.58 -32.46
C THR A 40 6.80 -12.45 -30.95
N GLN A 41 5.73 -12.55 -30.15
CA GLN A 41 5.84 -12.58 -28.68
C GLN A 41 6.69 -13.76 -28.19
N GLN A 42 6.61 -14.91 -28.87
CA GLN A 42 7.36 -16.11 -28.51
C GLN A 42 8.85 -15.95 -28.81
N GLU A 43 9.21 -15.35 -29.95
CA GLU A 43 10.60 -15.12 -30.30
C GLU A 43 11.26 -14.11 -29.36
N LEU A 44 10.57 -13.00 -29.04
CA LEU A 44 11.06 -12.05 -28.04
C LEU A 44 11.25 -12.71 -26.66
N ALA A 45 10.32 -13.59 -26.28
CA ALA A 45 10.42 -14.34 -25.03
C ALA A 45 11.68 -15.21 -25.00
N THR A 46 11.95 -15.97 -26.06
CA THR A 46 13.17 -16.78 -26.21
C THR A 46 14.43 -15.92 -26.16
N LEU A 47 14.48 -14.82 -26.91
CA LEU A 47 15.65 -13.94 -27.00
C LEU A 47 15.95 -13.19 -25.69
N THR A 48 14.93 -12.98 -24.85
CA THR A 48 15.08 -12.34 -23.54
C THR A 48 15.23 -13.34 -22.39
N SER A 49 15.09 -14.65 -22.66
CA SER A 49 15.03 -15.72 -21.65
C SER A 49 13.86 -15.58 -20.66
N TYR A 50 12.72 -15.06 -21.12
CA TYR A 50 11.48 -14.95 -20.34
C TYR A 50 10.35 -15.77 -20.98
N SER A 51 9.23 -15.92 -20.28
CA SER A 51 8.06 -16.61 -20.84
C SER A 51 7.28 -15.72 -21.80
N ARG A 52 6.64 -16.32 -22.81
CA ARG A 52 5.71 -15.62 -23.71
C ARG A 52 4.53 -15.01 -22.97
N SER A 53 4.10 -15.60 -21.86
CA SER A 53 3.08 -15.02 -20.98
C SER A 53 3.55 -13.73 -20.33
N THR A 54 4.82 -13.66 -19.90
CA THR A 54 5.43 -12.43 -19.36
C THR A 54 5.44 -11.33 -20.41
N VAL A 55 5.85 -11.65 -21.64
CA VAL A 55 5.84 -10.70 -22.76
C VAL A 55 4.41 -10.18 -23.00
N ALA A 56 3.43 -11.07 -23.17
CA ALA A 56 2.04 -10.67 -23.45
C ALA A 56 1.39 -9.89 -22.29
N GLY A 57 1.62 -10.28 -21.04
CA GLY A 57 1.10 -9.57 -19.88
C GLY A 57 1.74 -8.19 -19.72
N THR A 58 3.01 -8.05 -20.10
CA THR A 58 3.73 -6.78 -20.07
C THR A 58 3.25 -5.85 -21.18
N GLU A 59 3.09 -6.35 -22.41
CA GLU A 59 2.55 -5.59 -23.54
C GLU A 59 1.14 -5.05 -23.29
N THR A 60 0.31 -5.81 -22.56
CA THR A 60 -1.05 -5.37 -22.19
C THR A 60 -1.10 -4.50 -20.94
N GLY A 61 0.03 -4.27 -20.28
CA GLY A 61 0.13 -3.57 -19.00
C GLY A 61 -0.53 -4.29 -17.82
N LYS A 62 -0.89 -5.57 -17.97
CA LYS A 62 -1.51 -6.40 -16.92
C LYS A 62 -0.49 -6.96 -15.94
N GLN A 63 0.76 -7.14 -16.36
CA GLN A 63 1.84 -7.67 -15.54
C GLN A 63 2.97 -6.66 -15.37
N SER A 64 3.59 -6.67 -14.19
CA SER A 64 4.82 -5.92 -13.92
C SER A 64 6.02 -6.83 -14.15
N ALA A 65 6.73 -6.65 -15.26
CA ALA A 65 7.97 -7.37 -15.50
C ALA A 65 9.13 -6.82 -14.65
N ALA A 66 10.09 -7.68 -14.34
CA ALA A 66 11.32 -7.29 -13.65
C ALA A 66 12.17 -6.36 -14.52
N LEU A 67 13.01 -5.53 -13.90
CA LEU A 67 13.87 -4.58 -14.64
C LEU A 67 14.83 -5.30 -15.61
N GLY A 68 15.28 -6.51 -15.26
CA GLY A 68 16.12 -7.34 -16.13
C GLY A 68 15.45 -7.70 -17.46
N PHE A 69 14.13 -7.90 -17.48
CA PHE A 69 13.37 -8.11 -18.71
C PHE A 69 13.45 -6.88 -19.62
N TRP A 70 13.20 -5.70 -19.06
CA TRP A 70 13.23 -4.45 -19.82
C TRP A 70 14.62 -4.13 -20.38
N GLN A 71 15.68 -4.44 -19.63
CA GLN A 71 17.07 -4.32 -20.11
C GLN A 71 17.37 -5.30 -21.25
N ALA A 72 16.92 -6.56 -21.13
CA ALA A 72 17.10 -7.55 -22.18
C ALA A 72 16.32 -7.17 -23.45
N ALA A 73 15.05 -6.77 -23.31
CA ALA A 73 14.21 -6.33 -24.41
C ALA A 73 14.80 -5.09 -25.11
N ASP A 74 15.32 -4.11 -24.37
CA ASP A 74 15.97 -2.92 -24.93
C ASP A 74 17.18 -3.27 -25.81
N ARG A 75 18.00 -4.24 -25.36
CA ARG A 75 19.14 -4.75 -26.14
C ARG A 75 18.71 -5.53 -27.37
N VAL A 76 17.78 -6.47 -27.23
CA VAL A 76 17.30 -7.34 -28.32
C VAL A 76 16.59 -6.53 -29.41
N LEU A 77 15.81 -5.52 -29.00
CA LEU A 77 15.04 -4.68 -29.92
C LEU A 77 15.79 -3.43 -30.35
N HIS A 78 17.06 -3.28 -29.94
CA HIS A 78 17.90 -2.11 -30.23
C HIS A 78 17.21 -0.76 -29.92
N ALA A 79 16.49 -0.70 -28.80
CA ALA A 79 15.62 0.44 -28.46
C ALA A 79 16.37 1.67 -27.89
N GLY A 80 17.71 1.65 -27.86
CA GLY A 80 18.53 2.81 -27.46
C GLY A 80 18.30 3.29 -26.02
N GLY A 81 17.89 2.40 -25.12
CA GLY A 81 17.59 2.69 -23.73
C GLY A 81 16.17 3.20 -23.47
N VAL A 82 15.32 3.34 -24.50
CA VAL A 82 13.94 3.84 -24.36
C VAL A 82 13.10 2.94 -23.47
N LEU A 83 13.14 1.63 -23.69
CA LEU A 83 12.35 0.65 -22.93
C LEU A 83 12.86 0.57 -21.48
N HIS A 84 14.18 0.58 -21.30
CA HIS A 84 14.76 0.53 -19.97
C HIS A 84 14.43 1.78 -19.13
N LYS A 85 14.55 2.99 -19.72
CA LYS A 85 14.22 4.25 -19.05
C LYS A 85 12.74 4.35 -18.71
N ALA A 86 11.86 3.94 -19.62
CA ALA A 86 10.42 3.92 -19.39
C ALA A 86 10.04 2.99 -18.21
N ALA A 87 10.69 1.83 -18.11
CA ALA A 87 10.50 0.91 -17.00
C ALA A 87 10.96 1.48 -15.65
N ILE A 88 12.12 2.15 -15.61
CA ILE A 88 12.60 2.86 -14.40
C ILE A 88 11.59 3.91 -13.97
N HIS A 89 11.13 4.74 -14.92
CA HIS A 89 10.14 5.78 -14.65
C HIS A 89 8.84 5.18 -14.08
N LEU A 90 8.35 4.06 -14.63
CA LEU A 90 7.17 3.36 -14.12
C LEU A 90 7.37 2.88 -12.68
N ILE A 91 8.55 2.33 -12.35
CA ILE A 91 8.91 1.90 -10.99
C ILE A 91 8.91 3.11 -10.04
N ASP A 92 9.46 4.24 -10.46
CA ASP A 92 9.53 5.45 -9.64
C ASP A 92 8.15 6.05 -9.36
N ILE A 93 7.27 6.13 -10.37
CA ILE A 93 5.87 6.56 -10.18
C ILE A 93 5.15 5.59 -9.22
N ALA A 94 5.31 4.27 -9.41
CA ALA A 94 4.69 3.27 -8.52
C ALA A 94 5.19 3.39 -7.07
N ARG A 95 6.50 3.63 -6.87
CA ARG A 95 7.09 3.88 -5.54
C ARG A 95 6.55 5.18 -4.93
N ALA A 96 6.40 6.23 -5.74
CA ALA A 96 5.82 7.49 -5.29
C ALA A 96 4.36 7.35 -4.85
N LEU A 97 3.55 6.53 -5.55
CA LEU A 97 2.20 6.19 -5.13
C LEU A 97 2.20 5.40 -3.81
N ALA A 98 3.03 4.36 -3.69
CA ALA A 98 3.14 3.59 -2.46
C ALA A 98 3.54 4.47 -1.27
N ALA A 99 4.48 5.39 -1.47
CA ALA A 99 4.88 6.36 -0.45
C ALA A 99 3.77 7.39 -0.14
N GLN A 100 2.96 7.78 -1.12
CA GLN A 100 1.77 8.62 -0.88
C GLN A 100 0.73 7.88 -0.05
N THR A 101 0.42 6.64 -0.42
CA THR A 101 -0.52 5.78 0.32
C THR A 101 -0.03 5.54 1.75
N ALA A 102 1.26 5.26 1.95
CA ALA A 102 1.83 5.10 3.28
C ALA A 102 1.75 6.39 4.11
N ARG A 103 2.01 7.56 3.50
CA ARG A 103 1.85 8.87 4.17
C ARG A 103 0.40 9.19 4.49
N ASP A 104 -0.53 8.96 3.57
CA ASP A 104 -1.95 9.20 3.78
C ASP A 104 -2.49 8.25 4.85
N GLN A 105 -2.06 6.98 4.87
CA GLN A 105 -2.38 6.02 5.93
C GLN A 105 -1.79 6.43 7.28
N ALA A 106 -0.52 6.85 7.32
CA ALA A 106 0.12 7.36 8.54
C ALA A 106 -0.57 8.62 9.05
N ALA A 107 -0.87 9.59 8.18
CA ALA A 107 -1.58 10.82 8.54
C ALA A 107 -3.00 10.53 9.03
N ALA A 108 -3.74 9.61 8.39
CA ALA A 108 -5.05 9.16 8.86
C ALA A 108 -4.95 8.42 10.22
N SER A 109 -3.88 7.68 10.46
CA SER A 109 -3.58 7.08 11.76
C SER A 109 -3.20 8.12 12.83
N LEU A 110 -2.64 9.25 12.40
CA LEU A 110 -2.15 10.34 13.25
C LEU A 110 -3.17 11.45 13.51
N LEU A 111 -4.43 11.33 13.09
CA LEU A 111 -5.52 12.17 13.61
C LEU A 111 -5.88 11.77 15.05
N THR A 112 -4.89 11.87 15.93
CA THR A 112 -5.00 11.89 17.39
C THR A 112 -4.85 13.34 17.79
N HIS A 113 -5.95 14.09 17.87
CA HIS A 113 -5.90 15.39 18.51
C HIS A 113 -6.18 15.22 20.00
N CYS A 114 -5.17 15.49 20.83
CA CYS A 114 -5.31 16.12 22.14
C CYS A 114 -3.90 16.58 22.60
N THR A 115 -3.59 17.85 22.40
CA THR A 115 -2.57 18.57 23.17
C THR A 115 -3.22 19.04 24.46
N HIS A 116 -3.07 18.31 25.57
CA HIS A 116 -2.96 18.81 26.96
C HIS A 116 -2.91 17.63 27.95
N PRO A 117 -2.11 17.70 29.04
CA PRO A 117 -2.05 16.68 30.07
C PRO A 117 -3.02 17.00 31.21
N GLY A 118 -3.88 16.05 31.58
CA GLY A 118 -4.68 16.21 32.79
C GLY A 118 -5.86 15.26 32.89
N HIS A 119 -6.99 15.56 32.24
CA HIS A 119 -8.27 14.98 32.62
C HIS A 119 -9.30 14.92 31.48
N CYS A 120 -8.97 14.39 30.30
CA CYS A 120 -9.96 14.28 29.21
C CYS A 120 -10.14 12.87 28.67
N GLU A 121 -11.39 12.43 28.65
CA GLU A 121 -11.94 11.38 27.81
C GLU A 121 -11.82 11.77 26.32
N CYS A 122 -10.61 11.79 25.74
CA CYS A 122 -10.48 12.01 24.30
C CYS A 122 -10.97 10.75 23.57
N ALA A 123 -12.04 10.89 22.79
CA ALA A 123 -12.55 9.87 21.89
C ALA A 123 -11.46 9.51 20.87
N ILE A 124 -11.02 8.25 20.87
CA ILE A 124 -10.10 7.74 19.86
C ILE A 124 -10.94 7.27 18.67
N VAL A 125 -10.74 7.87 17.50
CA VAL A 125 -11.40 7.44 16.27
C VAL A 125 -10.39 6.65 15.45
N VAL A 126 -10.72 5.39 15.17
CA VAL A 126 -9.92 4.51 14.31
C VAL A 126 -10.50 4.57 12.90
N ALA A 127 -9.78 5.20 11.97
CA ALA A 127 -10.26 5.34 10.60
C ALA A 127 -10.40 3.98 9.87
N HIS A 128 -9.53 3.02 10.20
CA HIS A 128 -9.54 1.68 9.61
C HIS A 128 -9.06 0.64 10.61
N TRP A 129 -9.85 -0.41 10.81
CA TRP A 129 -9.45 -1.59 11.57
C TRP A 129 -8.64 -2.54 10.67
N THR A 130 -7.31 -2.42 10.69
CA THR A 130 -6.40 -3.40 10.07
C THR A 130 -5.86 -4.38 11.13
N ALA A 131 -5.12 -5.40 10.70
CA ALA A 131 -4.45 -6.35 11.58
C ALA A 131 -3.67 -5.69 12.73
N ARG A 132 -3.06 -4.52 12.46
CA ARG A 132 -2.31 -3.76 13.45
C ARG A 132 -3.21 -3.15 14.51
N GLU A 133 -4.28 -2.46 14.11
CA GLU A 133 -5.22 -1.84 15.05
C GLU A 133 -5.95 -2.91 15.89
N LEU A 134 -6.30 -4.04 15.29
CA LEU A 134 -6.90 -5.18 15.99
C LEU A 134 -5.98 -5.72 17.09
N ARG A 135 -4.72 -6.00 16.75
CA ARG A 135 -3.70 -6.44 17.71
C ARG A 135 -3.48 -5.42 18.82
N ALA A 136 -3.32 -4.16 18.46
CA ALA A 136 -3.11 -3.07 19.41
C ALA A 136 -4.28 -2.96 20.39
N LEU A 137 -5.53 -3.13 19.94
CA LEU A 137 -6.70 -3.09 20.84
C LEU A 137 -6.71 -4.28 21.79
N ARG A 138 -6.47 -5.50 21.31
CA ARG A 138 -6.41 -6.70 22.17
C ARG A 138 -5.35 -6.55 23.26
N GLU A 139 -4.15 -6.12 22.89
CA GLU A 139 -3.03 -5.91 23.83
C GLU A 139 -3.30 -4.75 24.80
N ALA A 140 -3.90 -3.65 24.31
CA ALA A 140 -4.31 -2.53 25.15
C ALA A 140 -5.40 -2.89 26.16
N LEU A 141 -6.29 -3.82 25.83
CA LEU A 141 -7.29 -4.35 26.77
C LEU A 141 -6.76 -5.51 27.62
N ARG A 142 -5.52 -5.98 27.35
CA ARG A 142 -4.90 -7.16 27.98
C ARG A 142 -5.74 -8.43 27.84
N LEU A 143 -6.43 -8.58 26.72
CA LEU A 143 -7.27 -9.74 26.45
C LEU A 143 -6.45 -10.88 25.88
N ASN A 144 -6.75 -12.09 26.32
CA ASN A 144 -6.30 -13.30 25.63
C ASN A 144 -7.16 -13.52 24.35
N TYR A 145 -6.73 -14.42 23.47
CA TYR A 145 -7.43 -14.65 22.20
C TYR A 145 -8.86 -15.18 22.36
N LEU A 146 -9.15 -15.90 23.45
CA LEU A 146 -10.50 -16.40 23.73
C LEU A 146 -11.44 -15.24 24.10
N GLN A 147 -11.04 -14.40 25.06
CA GLN A 147 -11.78 -13.22 25.48
C GLN A 147 -11.93 -12.20 24.34
N TYR A 148 -10.92 -12.08 23.49
CA TYR A 148 -10.96 -11.19 22.35
C TYR A 148 -11.94 -11.67 21.28
N ALA A 149 -11.95 -12.97 20.99
CA ALA A 149 -12.89 -13.59 20.06
C ALA A 149 -14.34 -13.46 20.55
N GLU A 150 -14.55 -13.69 21.85
CA GLU A 150 -15.85 -13.48 22.52
C GLU A 150 -16.31 -12.01 22.42
N LEU A 151 -15.41 -11.06 22.72
CA LEU A 151 -15.69 -9.63 22.66
C LEU A 151 -16.22 -9.20 21.29
N ILE A 152 -15.59 -9.66 20.20
CA ILE A 152 -15.96 -9.26 18.83
C ILE A 152 -17.02 -10.17 18.20
N GLY A 153 -17.41 -11.25 18.88
CA GLY A 153 -18.45 -12.18 18.44
C GLY A 153 -18.04 -13.08 17.28
N VAL A 154 -16.77 -13.50 17.22
CA VAL A 154 -16.26 -14.41 16.16
C VAL A 154 -15.51 -15.60 16.75
N PRO A 155 -15.32 -16.71 16.00
CA PRO A 155 -14.51 -17.83 16.47
C PRO A 155 -13.03 -17.44 16.66
N VAL A 156 -12.36 -18.04 17.65
CA VAL A 156 -10.93 -17.78 17.94
C VAL A 156 -10.01 -17.87 16.72
N PRO A 157 -10.13 -18.90 15.83
CA PRO A 157 -9.29 -18.96 14.63
C PRO A 157 -9.49 -17.77 13.68
N ALA A 158 -10.71 -17.23 13.59
CA ALA A 158 -11.01 -16.06 12.76
C ALA A 158 -10.38 -14.79 13.36
N ALA A 159 -10.46 -14.62 14.69
CA ALA A 159 -9.82 -13.51 15.38
C ALA A 159 -8.29 -13.51 15.19
N VAL A 160 -7.65 -14.69 15.29
CA VAL A 160 -6.21 -14.86 15.03
C VAL A 160 -5.87 -14.57 13.56
N ALA A 161 -6.67 -15.04 12.62
CA ALA A 161 -6.46 -14.80 11.20
C ALA A 161 -6.54 -13.32 10.83
N TRP A 162 -7.41 -12.54 11.50
CA TRP A 162 -7.55 -11.11 11.25
C TRP A 162 -6.38 -10.25 11.74
N GLU A 163 -5.54 -10.75 12.66
CA GLU A 163 -4.30 -10.08 13.08
C GLU A 163 -3.09 -10.39 12.17
N GLN A 164 -3.31 -11.08 11.03
CA GLN A 164 -2.28 -11.35 10.04
C GLN A 164 -2.15 -10.21 9.01
N PRO A 165 -0.94 -9.87 8.51
CA PRO A 165 -0.72 -8.71 7.64
C PRO A 165 -1.56 -8.68 6.34
N ALA A 166 -1.96 -9.85 5.83
CA ALA A 166 -2.74 -9.99 4.61
C ALA A 166 -4.25 -10.20 4.85
N ALA A 167 -4.72 -10.05 6.09
CA ALA A 167 -6.12 -10.28 6.41
C ALA A 167 -7.04 -9.25 5.74
N PRO A 168 -8.19 -9.68 5.20
CA PRO A 168 -9.21 -8.76 4.75
C PRO A 168 -9.75 -7.94 5.93
N ARG A 169 -10.30 -6.76 5.63
CA ARG A 169 -10.93 -5.91 6.64
C ARG A 169 -12.09 -6.65 7.33
N PRO A 170 -12.24 -6.54 8.66
CA PRO A 170 -13.39 -7.11 9.37
C PRO A 170 -14.72 -6.59 8.81
N PRO A 171 -15.80 -7.39 8.86
CA PRO A 171 -17.15 -6.93 8.52
C PRO A 171 -17.58 -5.71 9.36
N LEU A 172 -18.50 -4.90 8.84
CA LEU A 172 -18.96 -3.68 9.51
C LEU A 172 -19.48 -3.92 10.93
N ALA A 173 -20.19 -5.03 11.17
CA ALA A 173 -20.70 -5.39 12.49
C ALA A 173 -19.57 -5.51 13.53
N VAL A 174 -18.43 -6.08 13.14
CA VAL A 174 -17.26 -6.20 14.01
C VAL A 174 -16.59 -4.85 14.23
N GLN A 175 -16.48 -4.02 13.19
CA GLN A 175 -15.92 -2.66 13.30
C GLN A 175 -16.70 -1.81 14.31
N ILE A 176 -18.04 -1.86 14.28
CA ILE A 176 -18.90 -1.15 15.24
C ILE A 176 -18.64 -1.61 16.68
N THR A 177 -18.48 -2.92 16.89
CA THR A 177 -18.15 -3.47 18.21
C THR A 177 -16.81 -2.95 18.70
N LEU A 178 -15.79 -2.98 17.85
CA LEU A 178 -14.44 -2.50 18.17
C LEU A 178 -14.44 -1.00 18.50
N ASP A 179 -15.14 -0.17 17.72
CA ASP A 179 -15.28 1.26 17.97
C ASP A 179 -15.96 1.53 19.32
N ARG A 180 -17.02 0.79 19.62
CA ARG A 180 -17.72 0.88 20.90
C ARG A 180 -16.80 0.46 22.05
N THR A 181 -16.08 -0.66 21.92
CA THR A 181 -15.17 -1.13 22.96
C THR A 181 -14.06 -0.12 23.22
N LEU A 182 -13.43 0.42 22.18
CA LEU A 182 -12.37 1.42 22.33
C LEU A 182 -12.89 2.71 22.97
N SER A 183 -14.11 3.13 22.61
CA SER A 183 -14.75 4.31 23.19
C SER A 183 -14.98 4.15 24.70
N HIS A 184 -15.46 2.98 25.13
CA HIS A 184 -15.77 2.70 26.55
C HIS A 184 -14.56 2.19 27.37
N ALA A 185 -13.44 1.87 26.73
CA ALA A 185 -12.25 1.37 27.41
C ALA A 185 -11.68 2.40 28.41
N ALA A 186 -11.09 1.92 29.50
CA ALA A 186 -10.46 2.78 30.50
C ALA A 186 -9.42 3.72 29.87
N ALA A 187 -9.23 4.91 30.46
CA ALA A 187 -8.29 5.91 29.95
C ALA A 187 -6.86 5.37 29.78
N GLU A 188 -6.42 4.49 30.68
CA GLU A 188 -5.14 3.80 30.60
C GLU A 188 -5.06 2.84 29.40
N ALA A 189 -6.11 2.05 29.14
CA ALA A 189 -6.17 1.16 27.99
C ALA A 189 -6.15 1.96 26.68
N ARG A 190 -6.92 3.04 26.60
CA ARG A 190 -6.89 3.99 25.47
C ARG A 190 -5.51 4.62 25.27
N ALA A 191 -4.79 4.93 26.36
CA ALA A 191 -3.41 5.43 26.28
C ALA A 191 -2.43 4.36 25.78
N ARG A 192 -2.53 3.13 26.29
CA ARG A 192 -1.72 1.99 25.81
C ARG A 192 -1.98 1.69 24.33
N PHE A 193 -3.24 1.70 23.90
CA PHE A 193 -3.61 1.55 22.50
C PHE A 193 -2.89 2.57 21.60
N ARG A 194 -2.88 3.85 22.00
CA ARG A 194 -2.16 4.91 21.28
C ARG A 194 -0.65 4.69 21.23
N LEU A 195 -0.04 4.20 22.32
CA LEU A 195 1.39 3.90 22.35
C LEU A 195 1.74 2.71 21.44
N LEU A 196 0.93 1.66 21.44
CA LEU A 196 1.11 0.48 20.60
C LEU A 196 0.99 0.80 19.10
N LEU A 197 0.13 1.76 18.71
CA LEU A 197 0.04 2.21 17.33
C LEU A 197 1.24 3.05 16.86
N ARG A 198 1.94 3.71 17.80
CA ARG A 198 3.15 4.51 17.53
C ARG A 198 4.42 3.69 17.56
N ALA A 199 4.43 2.57 18.29
CA ALA A 199 5.55 1.66 18.34
C ALA A 199 5.62 0.87 17.03
N ASP A 200 6.68 1.07 16.25
CA ASP A 200 6.94 0.25 15.06
C ASP A 200 7.19 -1.21 15.49
N PRO A 201 6.45 -2.20 14.93
CA PRO A 201 6.70 -3.61 15.23
C PRO A 201 7.99 -4.16 14.61
N SER A 202 8.81 -3.33 13.96
CA SER A 202 10.07 -3.74 13.30
C SER A 202 11.32 -3.60 14.20
N THR A 203 11.15 -3.36 15.49
CA THR A 203 12.26 -3.22 16.47
C THR A 203 12.14 -4.19 17.65
N ALA A 204 11.82 -5.45 17.36
CA ALA A 204 12.02 -6.59 18.26
C ALA A 204 12.38 -7.84 17.45
#